data_AF-A0A7Z7ILW4-F1
#
_entry.id   AF-A0A7Z7ILW4-F1
#
_cell.length_a   1.000
_cell.length_b   1.000
_cell.length_c   1.000
_cell.angle_alpha   90.00
_cell.angle_beta   90.00
_cell.angle_gamma   90.00
#
_symmetry.space_group_name_H-M   'P 1'
#
loop_
_entity.id
_entity.type
_entity.pdbx_description
1 polymer ?
#
loop_
_entity_poly.entity_id
_entity_poly.type
_entity_poly.pdbx_seq_one_letter_code
_entity_poly.pdbx_strand_id
1 'polypeptide(L)'
;MPKTVVEAARSAIAGSLLVALQYRIAKAIDDPKTPAPALAALIRQQMDIAARIHAIDLAADASSSTSVPKSAIATTPNEQRDESMI
;
A
#
# COMPACT_ATOMS: atom_id res chain seq x y z
N MET A 1 16.34 -3.56 12.77
CA MET A 1 16.83 -4.52 11.75
C MET A 1 15.63 -4.99 10.94
N PRO A 2 15.63 -4.87 9.61
CA PRO A 2 14.56 -5.43 8.78
C PRO A 2 14.50 -6.95 8.94
N LYS A 3 13.31 -7.53 8.90
CA LYS A 3 13.09 -8.99 9.02
C LYS A 3 13.83 -9.72 7.91
N THR A 4 14.18 -10.98 8.16
CA THR A 4 14.62 -11.85 7.06
C THR A 4 13.47 -12.10 6.09
N VAL A 5 13.79 -12.41 4.83
CA VAL A 5 12.77 -12.73 3.81
C VAL A 5 11.87 -13.89 4.26
N VAL A 6 12.43 -14.88 4.97
CA VAL A 6 11.68 -16.04 5.48
C VAL A 6 10.70 -15.63 6.58
N GLU A 7 11.13 -14.80 7.53
CA GLU A 7 10.25 -14.28 8.58
C GLU A 7 9.17 -13.36 8.02
N ALA A 8 9.50 -12.57 7.01
CA ALA A 8 8.56 -11.68 6.35
C ALA A 8 7.52 -12.46 5.51
N ALA A 9 7.93 -13.52 4.81
CA ALA A 9 7.02 -14.40 4.06
C ALA A 9 6.04 -15.16 4.97
N ARG A 10 6.43 -15.44 6.22
CA ARG A 10 5.52 -16.02 7.23
C ARG A 10 4.51 -15.01 7.77
N SER A 11 4.76 -13.72 7.61
CA SER A 11 3.83 -12.66 8.00
C SER A 11 2.77 -12.49 6.91
N ALA A 12 1.49 -12.44 7.27
CA ALA A 12 0.40 -12.16 6.33
C ALA A 12 0.39 -10.70 5.81
N ILE A 13 1.50 -9.96 5.96
CA ILE A 13 1.63 -8.54 5.61
C ILE A 13 2.55 -8.45 4.40
N ALA A 14 1.94 -8.28 3.22
CA ALA A 14 2.64 -8.18 1.94
C ALA A 14 3.77 -7.13 1.93
N GLY A 15 3.58 -5.99 2.61
CA GLY A 15 4.59 -4.95 2.74
C GLY A 15 5.86 -5.41 3.45
N SER A 16 5.76 -6.31 4.44
CA SER A 16 6.92 -6.79 5.19
C SER A 16 7.86 -7.64 4.34
N LEU A 17 7.32 -8.43 3.41
CA LEU A 17 8.10 -9.23 2.46
C LEU A 17 8.87 -8.34 1.48
N LEU A 18 8.22 -7.30 0.97
CA LEU A 18 8.84 -6.35 0.04
C LEU A 18 9.97 -5.57 0.71
N VAL A 19 9.78 -5.10 1.95
CA VAL A 19 10.84 -4.43 2.73
C VAL A 19 12.03 -5.36 2.98
N ALA A 20 11.79 -6.62 3.32
CA ALA A 20 12.85 -7.61 3.51
C ALA A 20 13.64 -7.89 2.22
N LEU A 21 12.95 -7.94 1.08
CA LEU A 21 13.57 -8.13 -0.23
C LEU A 21 14.37 -6.90 -0.66
N GLN A 22 13.82 -5.70 -0.44
CA GLN A 22 14.50 -4.41 -0.69
C GLN A 22 15.84 -4.34 0.05
N TYR A 23 15.85 -4.68 1.34
CA TYR A 23 17.09 -4.70 2.14
C TYR A 23 18.14 -5.66 1.58
N ARG A 24 17.71 -6.84 1.11
CA ARG A 24 18.64 -7.83 0.53
C ARG A 24 19.23 -7.36 -0.81
N ILE A 25 18.44 -6.68 -1.63
CA ILE A 25 18.90 -6.12 -2.91
C ILE A 25 19.88 -4.97 -2.66
N ALA A 26 19.57 -4.07 -1.73
CA ALA A 26 20.49 -2.98 -1.35
C ALA A 26 21.86 -3.53 -0.94
N LYS A 27 21.90 -4.58 -0.11
CA LYS A 27 23.15 -5.28 0.25
C LYS A 27 23.90 -5.85 -0.95
N ALA A 28 23.20 -6.39 -1.94
CA ALA A 28 23.82 -6.93 -3.14
C ALA A 28 24.33 -5.81 -4.08
N ILE A 29 23.66 -4.67 -4.11
CA ILE A 29 24.10 -3.47 -4.84
C ILE A 29 25.39 -2.91 -4.22
N ASP A 30 25.48 -2.86 -2.89
CA ASP A 30 26.66 -2.37 -2.16
C ASP A 30 27.86 -3.32 -2.21
N ASP A 31 27.68 -4.57 -2.66
CA ASP A 31 28.78 -5.53 -2.81
C ASP A 31 29.61 -5.21 -4.07
N PRO A 32 30.90 -4.81 -3.93
CA PRO A 32 31.76 -4.50 -5.08
C PRO A 32 32.05 -5.71 -5.96
N LYS A 33 31.74 -6.94 -5.51
CA LYS A 33 31.87 -8.17 -6.30
C LYS A 33 30.67 -8.42 -7.21
N THR A 34 29.62 -7.63 -7.10
CA THR A 34 28.43 -7.78 -7.95
C THR A 34 28.78 -7.43 -9.41
N PRO A 35 28.62 -8.38 -10.36
CA PRO A 35 28.99 -8.14 -11.75
C PRO A 35 28.04 -7.11 -12.39
N ALA A 36 28.57 -6.26 -13.28
CA ALA A 36 27.83 -5.13 -13.86
C ALA A 36 26.45 -5.49 -14.47
N PRO A 37 26.28 -6.60 -15.20
CA PRO A 37 24.96 -7.01 -15.68
C PRO A 37 23.97 -7.33 -14.55
N ALA A 38 24.45 -8.00 -13.48
CA ALA A 38 23.64 -8.29 -12.31
C ALA A 38 23.31 -7.01 -11.54
N LEU A 39 24.25 -6.09 -11.41
CA LEU A 39 24.04 -4.79 -10.78
C LEU A 39 22.91 -4.01 -11.48
N ALA A 40 22.93 -3.93 -12.81
CA ALA A 40 21.88 -3.27 -13.57
C ALA A 40 20.50 -3.93 -13.36
N ALA A 41 20.44 -5.27 -13.24
CA ALA A 41 19.22 -5.99 -12.94
C ALA A 41 18.72 -5.71 -11.51
N LEU A 42 19.62 -5.69 -10.53
CA LEU A 42 19.30 -5.39 -9.13
C LEU A 42 18.79 -3.95 -8.96
N ILE A 43 19.37 -2.96 -9.66
CA ILE A 43 18.90 -1.57 -9.64
C ILE A 43 17.46 -1.48 -10.18
N ARG A 44 17.15 -2.14 -11.30
CA ARG A 44 15.78 -2.17 -11.83
C ARG A 44 14.80 -2.82 -10.86
N GLN A 45 15.20 -3.94 -10.25
CA GLN A 45 14.38 -4.63 -9.26
C GLN A 45 14.16 -3.79 -7.99
N GLN A 46 15.19 -3.04 -7.55
CA GLN A 46 15.10 -2.10 -6.44
C GLN A 46 14.06 -1.00 -6.71
N MET A 47 14.06 -0.44 -7.92
CA MET A 47 13.08 0.58 -8.33
C MET A 47 11.64 0.02 -8.36
N ASP A 48 11.44 -1.19 -8.91
CA ASP A 48 10.12 -1.84 -8.94
C ASP A 48 9.59 -2.11 -7.51
N ILE A 49 10.42 -2.64 -6.62
CA ILE A 49 10.02 -2.91 -5.24
C ILE A 49 9.70 -1.62 -4.49
N ALA A 50 10.50 -0.55 -4.68
CA ALA A 50 10.22 0.74 -4.08
C ALA A 50 8.86 1.31 -4.52
N ALA A 51 8.53 1.20 -5.81
CA ALA A 51 7.24 1.63 -6.33
C ALA A 51 6.07 0.82 -5.73
N ARG A 52 6.23 -0.50 -5.57
CA ARG A 52 5.20 -1.37 -4.96
C ARG A 52 4.98 -1.05 -3.48
N ILE A 53 6.05 -0.80 -2.72
CA ILE A 53 5.95 -0.39 -1.31
C ILE A 53 5.17 0.92 -1.21
N HIS A 54 5.55 1.92 -2.01
CA HIS A 54 4.85 3.21 -2.04
C HIS A 54 3.36 3.07 -2.41
N ALA A 55 3.02 2.19 -3.35
CA ALA A 55 1.62 1.92 -3.71
C ALA A 55 0.83 1.28 -2.56
N ILE A 56 1.45 0.38 -1.79
CA ILE A 56 0.83 -0.24 -0.60
C ILE A 56 0.63 0.81 0.49
N ASP A 57 1.63 1.66 0.74
CA ASP A 57 1.56 2.71 1.75
C ASP A 57 0.45 3.71 1.40
N LEU A 58 0.38 4.15 0.13
CA LEU A 58 -0.68 5.04 -0.34
C LEU A 58 -2.08 4.40 -0.20
N ALA A 59 -2.22 3.11 -0.49
CA ALA A 59 -3.48 2.40 -0.32
C ALA A 59 -3.89 2.26 1.16
N ALA A 60 -2.92 2.09 2.05
CA ALA A 60 -3.15 2.07 3.49
C ALA A 60 -3.63 3.44 3.99
N ASP A 61 -3.00 4.53 3.55
CA ASP A 61 -3.39 5.90 3.90
C ASP A 61 -4.79 6.28 3.39
N ALA A 62 -5.11 5.89 2.14
CA ALA A 62 -6.44 6.12 1.56
C ALA A 62 -7.54 5.33 2.31
N SER A 63 -7.25 4.10 2.71
CA SER A 63 -8.17 3.28 3.51
C SER A 63 -8.37 3.84 4.92
N SER A 64 -7.31 4.38 5.53
CA SER A 64 -7.39 5.06 6.83
C SER A 64 -8.12 6.41 6.76
N SER A 65 -8.16 7.04 5.58
CA SER A 65 -8.82 8.33 5.34
C SER A 65 -10.31 8.22 5.04
N THR A 66 -10.88 7.01 5.04
CA THR A 66 -12.34 6.83 5.05
C THR A 66 -12.88 7.13 6.45
N SER A 67 -12.77 8.39 6.87
CA SER A 67 -13.72 8.95 7.82
C SER A 67 -15.08 8.81 7.16
N VAL A 68 -15.93 7.98 7.76
CA VAL A 68 -17.37 7.82 7.52
C VAL A 68 -17.91 8.96 6.66
N PRO A 69 -18.42 8.72 5.44
CA PRO A 69 -19.26 9.73 4.82
C PRO A 69 -20.41 9.92 5.78
N LYS A 70 -20.42 11.05 6.50
CA LYS A 70 -21.57 11.51 7.27
C LYS A 70 -22.67 11.66 6.23
N SER A 71 -23.44 10.60 6.08
CA SER A 71 -24.56 10.52 5.16
C SER A 71 -25.37 11.77 5.40
N ALA A 72 -25.37 12.68 4.44
CA ALA A 72 -26.32 13.77 4.42
C ALA A 72 -27.67 13.11 4.15
N ILE A 73 -28.28 12.59 5.22
CA ILE A 73 -29.71 12.35 5.28
C ILE A 73 -30.31 13.71 4.98
N ALA A 74 -30.72 13.92 3.73
CA ALA A 74 -31.55 15.05 3.37
C ALA A 74 -32.87 14.80 4.11
N THR A 75 -33.00 15.38 5.30
CA THR A 75 -34.27 15.43 6.00
C THR A 75 -35.15 16.42 5.23
N THR A 76 -35.68 15.99 4.10
CA THR A 76 -36.84 16.66 3.52
C THR A 76 -37.95 16.50 4.55
N PRO A 77 -38.50 17.58 5.11
CA PRO A 77 -39.68 17.48 5.95
C PRO A 77 -40.73 16.70 5.16
N ASN A 78 -41.30 15.66 5.79
CA ASN A 78 -42.37 14.88 5.21
C ASN A 78 -43.58 15.82 5.04
N GLU A 79 -43.67 16.49 3.89
CA GLU A 79 -44.91 17.13 3.46
C GLU A 79 -45.92 16.00 3.30
N GLN A 80 -46.69 15.81 4.36
CA GLN A 80 -47.89 15.01 4.35
C GLN A 80 -48.80 15.69 3.34
N ARG A 81 -48.82 15.18 2.11
CA ARG A 81 -49.73 15.64 1.06
C ARG A 81 -51.13 15.55 1.66
N ASP A 82 -51.75 16.70 1.84
CA ASP A 82 -53.12 16.80 2.31
C ASP A 82 -54.00 16.33 1.16
N GLU A 83 -54.27 15.03 1.10
CA GLU A 83 -55.22 14.43 0.15
C GLU A 83 -56.68 14.71 0.54
N SER A 84 -56.92 15.68 1.43
CA SER A 84 -58.26 16.10 1.84
C SER A 84 -58.67 17.42 1.20
N MET A 85 -58.62 17.51 -0.12
CA MET A 85 -59.52 18.39 -0.88
C MET A 85 -59.99 17.68 -2.16
N ILE A 86 -61.07 16.93 -1.96
CA ILE A 86 -62.28 16.78 -2.81
C ILE A 86 -62.10 16.82 -4.32
#